data_AF-A0A511DM77-F1
#
_entry.id   AF-A0A511DM77-F1
#
_cell.length_a   1.000
_cell.length_b   1.000
_cell.length_c   1.000
_cell.angle_alpha   90.00
_cell.angle_beta   90.00
_cell.angle_gamma   90.00
#
_symmetry.space_group_name_H-M   'P 1'
#
loop_
_entity.id
_entity.type
_entity.pdbx_description
1 polymer ?
#
loop_
_entity_poly.entity_id
_entity_poly.type
_entity_poly.pdbx_seq_one_letter_code
_entity_poly.pdbx_strand_id
1 'polypeptide(L)'
;MSPAPTRPAPRVRTDVTHVLETQNPLVAAPGDSPVHHVRVALDTRLRALIAHDPGTRSGEDIEDLHQMRVSVRRMRAALRSARPLLDAQWADALRGELGWLGGALGPVRDLDVMLLRLRGEVATLPAAEEEAGQVLVAELEREHDEARAEMLSALDAPRYSALLERIADAVRLPLPTPSAMQQQPALIDLVRTEARKLASAVRKAGPDPEDETLHALRILGKRVRYTGELVEPSLRGTAQGKQVKRLMAATADLQEVLGDHQDACVAEQRIRELLDRLGEHPDAAGELDAHVVFVAGRLVERERHRAEAKRAEWWAAWVAVRDRAATLGRPASS
;
A
#
# COMPACT_ATOMS: atom_id res chain seq x y z
N MET A 1 -11.60 -17.23 -41.92
CA MET A 1 -10.78 -16.98 -40.71
C MET A 1 -11.45 -17.71 -39.55
N SER A 2 -10.87 -18.81 -39.10
CA SER A 2 -11.36 -19.54 -37.93
C SER A 2 -11.11 -18.71 -36.66
N PRO A 3 -12.02 -18.71 -35.68
CA PRO A 3 -11.78 -18.04 -34.41
C PRO A 3 -10.65 -18.78 -33.66
N ALA A 4 -9.74 -18.01 -33.07
CA ALA A 4 -8.66 -18.54 -32.24
C ALA A 4 -9.25 -19.33 -31.05
N PRO A 5 -8.62 -20.43 -30.62
CA PRO A 5 -9.11 -21.20 -29.49
C PRO A 5 -8.97 -20.39 -28.20
N THR A 6 -10.09 -20.21 -27.49
CA THR A 6 -10.12 -19.71 -26.13
C THR A 6 -9.30 -20.63 -25.22
N ARG A 7 -8.22 -20.08 -24.66
CA ARG A 7 -7.33 -20.75 -23.73
C ARG A 7 -8.12 -21.15 -22.47
N PRO A 8 -8.12 -22.43 -22.05
CA PRO A 8 -8.90 -22.85 -20.90
C PRO A 8 -8.35 -22.21 -19.62
N ALA A 9 -9.25 -21.71 -18.76
CA ALA A 9 -8.90 -21.16 -17.45
C ALA A 9 -8.18 -22.22 -16.59
N PRO A 10 -7.14 -21.84 -15.82
CA PRO A 10 -6.35 -22.78 -15.02
C PRO A 10 -7.21 -23.40 -13.90
N ARG A 11 -7.27 -24.75 -13.91
CA ARG A 11 -8.13 -25.60 -13.06
C ARG A 11 -7.80 -25.61 -11.55
N VAL A 12 -6.67 -25.02 -11.12
CA VAL A 12 -6.24 -25.03 -9.71
C VAL A 12 -6.97 -23.99 -8.86
N ARG A 13 -7.44 -22.91 -9.51
CA ARG A 13 -8.10 -21.77 -8.85
C ARG A 13 -9.46 -22.11 -8.22
N THR A 14 -10.03 -23.24 -8.61
CA THR A 14 -11.33 -23.70 -8.11
C THR A 14 -11.24 -24.18 -6.66
N ASP A 15 -10.11 -24.73 -6.20
CA ASP A 15 -10.05 -25.39 -4.89
C ASP A 15 -9.99 -24.39 -3.72
N VAL A 16 -9.11 -23.39 -3.78
CA VAL A 16 -8.99 -22.37 -2.71
C VAL A 16 -10.23 -21.49 -2.65
N THR A 17 -10.77 -21.08 -3.81
CA THR A 17 -11.99 -20.26 -3.89
C THR A 17 -13.19 -21.01 -3.35
N HIS A 18 -13.38 -22.28 -3.74
CA HIS A 18 -14.48 -23.11 -3.24
C HIS A 18 -14.36 -23.39 -1.73
N VAL A 19 -13.14 -23.58 -1.20
CA VAL A 19 -12.92 -23.78 0.24
C VAL A 19 -13.24 -22.53 1.06
N LEU A 20 -12.97 -21.33 0.53
CA LEU A 20 -13.27 -20.08 1.25
C LEU A 20 -14.73 -19.65 1.09
N GLU A 21 -15.37 -19.94 -0.03
CA GLU A 21 -16.81 -19.69 -0.25
C GLU A 21 -17.69 -20.57 0.64
N THR A 22 -17.25 -21.80 0.92
CA THR A 22 -18.01 -22.76 1.74
C THR A 22 -17.79 -22.60 3.25
N GLN A 23 -16.73 -21.91 3.68
CA GLN A 23 -16.43 -21.68 5.08
C GLN A 23 -16.85 -20.27 5.52
N ASN A 24 -17.52 -20.18 6.67
CA ASN A 24 -17.83 -18.88 7.28
C ASN A 24 -16.54 -18.09 7.57
N PRO A 25 -16.53 -16.76 7.34
CA PRO A 25 -15.41 -15.91 7.72
C PRO A 25 -15.05 -16.07 9.21
N LEU A 26 -13.76 -16.06 9.52
CA LEU A 26 -13.30 -16.11 10.89
C LEU A 26 -13.70 -14.81 11.61
N VAL A 27 -14.13 -14.93 12.86
CA VAL A 27 -14.45 -13.80 13.74
C VAL A 27 -13.64 -13.93 15.01
N ALA A 28 -13.19 -12.80 15.56
CA ALA A 28 -12.53 -12.74 16.87
C ALA A 28 -13.35 -11.88 17.84
N ALA A 29 -13.54 -12.41 19.05
CA ALA A 29 -14.01 -11.69 20.22
C ALA A 29 -12.83 -11.01 20.94
N PRO A 30 -13.06 -9.95 21.74
CA PRO A 30 -11.96 -9.24 22.42
C PRO A 30 -11.07 -10.10 23.34
N GLY A 31 -11.58 -11.22 23.84
CA GLY A 31 -10.84 -12.15 24.71
C GLY A 31 -10.08 -13.25 23.97
N ASP A 32 -10.15 -13.30 22.65
CA ASP A 32 -9.44 -14.32 21.87
C ASP A 32 -7.92 -14.07 21.86
N SER A 33 -7.17 -15.13 21.54
CA SER A 33 -5.72 -15.02 21.52
C SER A 33 -5.23 -14.00 20.48
N PRO A 34 -4.12 -13.29 20.74
CA PRO A 34 -3.47 -12.41 19.77
C PRO A 34 -3.26 -13.06 18.39
N VAL A 35 -2.90 -14.35 18.39
CA VAL A 35 -2.67 -15.15 17.18
C VAL A 35 -3.98 -15.40 16.41
N HIS A 36 -5.11 -15.59 17.10
CA HIS A 36 -6.42 -15.70 16.47
C HIS A 36 -6.83 -14.40 15.76
N HIS A 37 -6.59 -13.24 16.38
CA HIS A 37 -6.81 -11.95 15.72
C HIS A 37 -5.97 -11.79 14.43
N VAL A 38 -4.75 -12.32 14.39
CA VAL A 38 -3.93 -12.35 13.18
C VAL A 38 -4.57 -13.24 12.10
N ARG A 39 -5.06 -14.43 12.46
CA ARG A 39 -5.73 -15.33 11.52
C ARG A 39 -6.98 -14.68 10.91
N VAL A 40 -7.80 -14.01 11.72
CA VAL A 40 -8.96 -13.23 11.24
C VAL A 40 -8.55 -12.12 10.28
N ALA A 41 -7.47 -11.40 10.60
CA ALA A 41 -6.94 -10.36 9.72
C ALA A 41 -6.45 -10.94 8.38
N LEU A 42 -5.84 -12.13 8.37
CA LEU A 42 -5.43 -12.81 7.14
C LEU A 42 -6.64 -13.30 6.34
N ASP A 43 -7.62 -13.95 6.98
CA ASP A 43 -8.85 -14.44 6.33
C ASP A 43 -9.62 -13.33 5.62
N THR A 44 -9.84 -12.22 6.33
CA THR A 44 -10.54 -11.05 5.77
C THR A 44 -9.86 -10.55 4.50
N ARG A 45 -8.53 -10.54 4.46
CA ARG A 45 -7.75 -10.00 3.33
C ARG A 45 -7.54 -11.01 2.22
N LEU A 46 -7.48 -12.31 2.53
CA LEU A 46 -7.48 -13.36 1.53
C LEU A 46 -8.79 -13.36 0.74
N ARG A 47 -9.93 -13.26 1.43
CA ARG A 47 -11.25 -13.18 0.79
C ARG A 47 -11.36 -11.98 -0.12
N ALA A 48 -10.96 -10.79 0.35
CA ALA A 48 -10.93 -9.59 -0.48
C ALA A 48 -9.99 -9.74 -1.69
N LEU A 49 -8.79 -10.31 -1.50
CA LEU A 49 -7.84 -10.56 -2.58
C LEU A 49 -8.45 -11.45 -3.68
N ILE A 50 -9.17 -12.52 -3.30
CA ILE A 50 -9.79 -13.44 -4.24
C ILE A 50 -11.00 -12.79 -4.94
N ALA A 51 -11.81 -12.03 -4.20
CA ALA A 51 -12.98 -11.35 -4.75
C ALA A 51 -12.63 -10.32 -5.85
N HIS A 52 -11.51 -9.60 -5.68
CA HIS A 52 -11.08 -8.56 -6.62
C HIS A 52 -10.14 -9.07 -7.73
N ASP A 53 -9.73 -10.33 -7.69
CA ASP A 53 -8.84 -10.87 -8.72
C ASP A 53 -9.48 -10.90 -10.12
N PRO A 54 -10.72 -11.40 -10.34
CA PRO A 54 -11.34 -11.39 -11.66
C PRO A 54 -11.41 -9.98 -12.27
N GLY A 55 -11.81 -8.99 -11.46
CA GLY A 55 -11.89 -7.59 -11.85
C GLY A 55 -10.53 -7.01 -12.22
N THR A 56 -9.50 -7.27 -11.41
CA THR A 56 -8.11 -6.86 -11.70
C THR A 56 -7.61 -7.43 -13.03
N ARG A 57 -7.98 -8.67 -13.37
CA ARG A 57 -7.57 -9.31 -14.63
C ARG A 57 -8.32 -8.76 -15.84
N SER A 58 -9.60 -8.45 -15.67
CA SER A 58 -10.38 -7.81 -16.72
C SER A 58 -9.87 -6.39 -17.01
N GLY A 59 -9.46 -5.66 -15.95
CA GLY A 59 -9.09 -4.25 -16.03
C GLY A 59 -10.29 -3.31 -16.24
N GLU A 60 -11.52 -3.77 -15.99
CA GLU A 60 -12.74 -2.97 -16.14
C GLU A 60 -12.84 -1.84 -15.09
N ASP A 61 -12.45 -2.13 -13.85
CA ASP A 61 -12.40 -1.17 -12.75
C ASP A 61 -11.03 -1.17 -12.07
N ILE A 62 -10.37 -0.01 -12.05
CA ILE A 62 -9.07 0.19 -11.38
C ILE A 62 -9.15 -0.05 -9.86
N GLU A 63 -10.35 0.04 -9.29
CA GLU A 63 -10.58 -0.18 -7.86
C GLU A 63 -10.35 -1.64 -7.46
N ASP A 64 -10.56 -2.61 -8.35
CA ASP A 64 -10.26 -4.01 -8.07
C ASP A 64 -8.76 -4.22 -7.80
N LEU A 65 -7.90 -3.66 -8.66
CA LEU A 65 -6.45 -3.69 -8.45
C LEU A 65 -6.06 -2.95 -7.17
N HIS A 66 -6.70 -1.80 -6.90
CA HIS A 66 -6.50 -1.07 -5.65
C HIS A 66 -6.78 -1.96 -4.44
N GLN A 67 -7.91 -2.65 -4.40
CA GLN A 67 -8.32 -3.50 -3.29
C GLN A 67 -7.43 -4.75 -3.14
N MET A 68 -6.97 -5.37 -4.24
CA MET A 68 -5.96 -6.42 -4.17
C MET A 68 -4.67 -5.92 -3.51
N ARG A 69 -4.15 -4.75 -3.92
CA ARG A 69 -2.96 -4.14 -3.31
C ARG A 69 -3.15 -3.80 -1.85
N VAL A 70 -4.32 -3.26 -1.49
CA VAL A 70 -4.67 -2.99 -0.10
C VAL A 70 -4.61 -4.29 0.72
N SER A 71 -5.16 -5.38 0.20
CA SER A 71 -5.17 -6.69 0.86
C SER A 71 -3.76 -7.23 1.08
N VAL A 72 -2.92 -7.26 0.05
CA VAL A 72 -1.51 -7.69 0.14
C VAL A 72 -0.72 -6.84 1.14
N ARG A 73 -0.84 -5.52 1.05
CA ARG A 73 -0.15 -4.59 1.95
C ARG A 73 -0.57 -4.76 3.40
N ARG A 74 -1.87 -4.92 3.67
CA ARG A 74 -2.40 -5.12 5.03
C ARG A 74 -1.98 -6.47 5.61
N MET A 75 -1.98 -7.56 4.82
CA MET A 75 -1.45 -8.85 5.27
C MET A 75 0.04 -8.77 5.62
N ARG A 76 0.86 -8.13 4.78
CA ARG A 76 2.29 -7.89 5.08
C ARG A 76 2.49 -7.10 6.36
N ALA A 77 1.67 -6.07 6.57
CA ALA A 77 1.73 -5.25 7.76
C ALA A 77 1.31 -6.04 9.02
N ALA A 78 0.23 -6.82 8.94
CA ALA A 78 -0.22 -7.69 10.03
C ALA A 78 0.85 -8.69 10.44
N LEU A 79 1.45 -9.41 9.48
CA LEU A 79 2.54 -10.37 9.74
C LEU A 79 3.77 -9.70 10.37
N ARG A 80 4.11 -8.47 9.94
CA ARG A 80 5.21 -7.71 10.55
C ARG A 80 4.88 -7.30 11.98
N SER A 81 3.69 -6.75 12.20
CA SER A 81 3.26 -6.27 13.53
C SER A 81 3.10 -7.43 14.53
N ALA A 82 2.62 -8.57 14.05
CA ALA A 82 2.47 -9.80 14.83
C ALA A 82 3.74 -10.63 14.91
N ARG A 83 4.86 -10.23 14.29
CA ARG A 83 6.10 -11.02 14.28
C ARG A 83 6.56 -11.48 15.68
N PRO A 84 6.43 -10.70 16.77
CA PRO A 84 6.77 -11.17 18.12
C PRO A 84 5.86 -12.30 18.66
N LEU A 85 4.72 -12.55 18.03
CA LEU A 85 3.71 -13.54 18.42
C LEU A 85 3.77 -14.82 17.58
N LEU A 86 4.57 -14.81 16.52
CA LEU A 86 4.62 -15.86 15.49
C LEU A 86 6.04 -16.41 15.38
N ASP A 87 6.16 -17.63 14.84
CA ASP A 87 7.47 -18.09 14.38
C ASP A 87 8.04 -17.11 13.35
N ALA A 88 9.24 -16.62 13.63
CA ALA A 88 9.84 -15.54 12.86
C ALA A 88 10.16 -15.96 11.42
N GLN A 89 10.64 -17.18 11.23
CA GLN A 89 11.02 -17.69 9.91
C GLN A 89 9.77 -17.89 9.04
N TRP A 90 8.72 -18.49 9.60
CA TRP A 90 7.45 -18.69 8.93
C TRP A 90 6.81 -17.35 8.52
N ALA A 91 6.74 -16.39 9.46
CA ALA A 91 6.14 -15.09 9.22
C ALA A 91 6.91 -14.26 8.19
N ASP A 92 8.25 -14.25 8.26
CA ASP A 92 9.09 -13.52 7.32
C ASP A 92 9.03 -14.16 5.92
N ALA A 93 8.95 -15.50 5.81
CA ALA A 93 8.81 -16.19 4.54
C ALA A 93 7.46 -15.93 3.85
N LEU A 94 6.33 -15.96 4.58
CA LEU A 94 5.02 -15.61 4.00
C LEU A 94 4.97 -14.12 3.62
N ARG A 95 5.57 -13.24 4.44
CA ARG A 95 5.71 -11.82 4.11
C ARG A 95 6.51 -11.63 2.82
N GLY A 96 7.56 -12.42 2.61
CA GLY A 96 8.37 -12.44 1.38
C GLY A 96 7.53 -12.69 0.13
N GLU A 97 6.73 -13.75 0.13
CA GLU A 97 5.85 -14.09 -1.01
C GLU A 97 4.77 -13.02 -1.27
N LEU A 98 4.16 -12.48 -0.22
CA LEU A 98 3.27 -11.32 -0.36
C LEU A 98 4.02 -10.09 -0.91
N GLY A 99 5.34 -9.99 -0.66
CA GLY A 99 6.18 -8.94 -1.20
C GLY A 99 6.40 -9.07 -2.70
N TRP A 100 6.64 -10.29 -3.17
CA TRP A 100 6.68 -10.59 -4.59
C TRP A 100 5.36 -10.21 -5.28
N LEU A 101 4.22 -10.66 -4.76
CA LEU A 101 2.91 -10.29 -5.33
C LEU A 101 2.68 -8.77 -5.30
N GLY A 102 3.02 -8.12 -4.18
CA GLY A 102 2.91 -6.66 -4.06
C GLY A 102 3.80 -5.89 -5.06
N GLY A 103 4.95 -6.47 -5.43
CA GLY A 103 5.84 -5.96 -6.48
C GLY A 103 5.25 -6.13 -7.87
N ALA A 104 4.60 -7.26 -8.17
CA ALA A 104 3.94 -7.48 -9.45
C ALA A 104 2.70 -6.58 -9.66
N LEU A 105 1.91 -6.34 -8.61
CA LEU A 105 0.73 -5.45 -8.68
C LEU A 105 1.10 -3.96 -8.64
N GLY A 106 2.32 -3.62 -8.22
CA GLY A 106 2.74 -2.26 -7.92
C GLY A 106 2.77 -1.30 -9.09
N PRO A 107 3.57 -1.60 -10.11
CA PRO A 107 3.76 -0.72 -11.25
C PRO A 107 2.44 -0.27 -11.88
N VAL A 108 1.51 -1.21 -12.13
CA VAL A 108 0.21 -0.90 -12.75
C VAL A 108 -0.59 0.10 -11.91
N ARG A 109 -0.69 -0.11 -10.59
CA ARG A 109 -1.45 0.81 -9.73
C ARG A 109 -0.81 2.17 -9.59
N ASP A 110 0.52 2.20 -9.53
CA ASP A 110 1.25 3.44 -9.39
C ASP A 110 1.09 4.26 -10.69
N LEU A 111 1.03 3.58 -11.85
CA LEU A 111 0.66 4.18 -13.14
C LEU A 111 -0.81 4.60 -13.23
N ASP A 112 -1.78 3.84 -12.70
CA ASP A 112 -3.19 4.26 -12.64
C ASP A 112 -3.34 5.61 -11.94
N VAL A 113 -2.67 5.77 -10.79
CA VAL A 113 -2.71 7.01 -10.00
C VAL A 113 -2.05 8.14 -10.77
N MET A 114 -0.90 7.88 -11.38
CA MET A 114 -0.18 8.88 -12.17
C MET A 114 -0.98 9.31 -13.41
N LEU A 115 -1.57 8.38 -14.15
CA LEU A 115 -2.41 8.66 -15.32
C LEU A 115 -3.65 9.46 -14.94
N LEU A 116 -4.34 9.08 -13.85
CA LEU A 116 -5.50 9.84 -13.37
C LEU A 116 -5.11 11.29 -13.02
N ARG A 117 -3.99 11.47 -12.30
CA ARG A 117 -3.48 12.80 -11.94
C ARG A 117 -3.09 13.59 -13.18
N LEU A 118 -2.27 13.03 -14.06
CA LEU A 118 -1.76 13.71 -15.24
C LEU A 118 -2.88 14.09 -16.21
N ARG A 119 -3.83 13.19 -16.49
CA ARG A 119 -5.00 13.50 -17.32
C ARG A 119 -5.84 14.62 -16.71
N GLY A 120 -6.02 14.60 -15.38
CA GLY A 120 -6.69 15.66 -14.65
C GLY A 120 -6.00 17.01 -14.82
N GLU A 121 -4.67 17.05 -14.74
CA GLU A 121 -3.91 18.28 -14.97
C GLU A 121 -3.97 18.76 -16.42
N VAL A 122 -3.79 17.85 -17.38
CA VAL A 122 -3.84 18.16 -18.83
C VAL A 122 -5.20 18.72 -19.22
N ALA A 123 -6.29 18.19 -18.67
CA ALA A 123 -7.65 18.68 -18.92
C ALA A 123 -7.91 20.11 -18.40
N THR A 124 -7.03 20.67 -17.55
CA THR A 124 -7.12 22.06 -17.08
C THR A 124 -6.29 23.03 -17.92
N LEU A 125 -5.57 22.55 -18.92
CA LEU A 125 -4.74 23.38 -19.79
C LEU A 125 -5.60 24.08 -20.86
N PRO A 126 -5.14 25.23 -21.39
CA PRO A 126 -5.70 25.81 -22.61
C PRO A 126 -5.65 24.80 -23.77
N ALA A 127 -6.63 24.87 -24.68
CA ALA A 127 -6.73 23.94 -25.81
C ALA A 127 -5.46 23.85 -26.68
N ALA A 128 -4.72 24.96 -26.82
CA ALA A 128 -3.46 24.99 -27.58
C ALA A 128 -2.31 24.20 -26.92
N GLU A 129 -2.43 23.88 -25.63
CA GLU A 129 -1.41 23.19 -24.83
C GLU A 129 -1.84 21.76 -24.46
N GLU A 130 -3.13 21.44 -24.60
CA GLU A 130 -3.68 20.12 -24.30
C GLU A 130 -3.02 19.03 -25.16
N GLU A 131 -2.85 19.28 -26.47
CA GLU A 131 -2.20 18.34 -27.40
C GLU A 131 -0.78 17.96 -26.96
N ALA A 132 0.01 18.95 -26.52
CA ALA A 132 1.34 18.70 -25.98
C ALA A 132 1.31 17.92 -24.65
N GLY A 133 0.29 18.15 -23.82
CA GLY A 133 0.05 17.35 -22.60
C GLY A 133 -0.31 15.89 -22.90
N GLN A 134 -1.05 15.63 -23.98
CA GLN A 134 -1.43 14.27 -24.39
C GLN A 134 -0.22 13.42 -24.80
N VAL A 135 0.88 14.02 -25.27
CA VAL A 135 2.13 13.29 -25.56
C VAL A 135 2.69 12.62 -24.29
N LEU A 136 2.66 13.32 -23.14
CA LEU A 136 3.10 12.77 -21.86
C LEU A 136 2.16 11.66 -21.36
N VAL A 137 0.85 11.82 -21.59
CA VAL A 137 -0.16 10.82 -21.23
C VAL A 137 0.04 9.54 -22.03
N ALA A 138 0.25 9.65 -23.34
CA ALA A 138 0.43 8.50 -24.23
C ALA A 138 1.66 7.65 -23.84
N GLU A 139 2.76 8.30 -23.42
CA GLU A 139 3.95 7.56 -22.97
C GLU A 139 3.70 6.81 -21.65
N LEU A 140 2.94 7.38 -20.71
CA LEU A 140 2.53 6.66 -19.50
C LEU A 140 1.54 5.52 -19.79
N GLU A 141 0.65 5.67 -20.78
CA GLU A 141 -0.26 4.60 -21.21
C GLU A 141 0.51 3.41 -21.77
N ARG A 142 1.56 3.66 -22.56
CA ARG A 142 2.44 2.61 -23.08
C ARG A 142 3.09 1.82 -21.95
N GLU A 143 3.64 2.50 -20.95
CA GLU A 143 4.23 1.85 -19.78
C GLU A 143 3.21 1.10 -18.94
N HIS A 144 2.00 1.63 -18.83
CA HIS A 144 0.90 0.98 -18.13
C HIS A 144 0.55 -0.36 -18.80
N ASP A 145 0.48 -0.40 -20.13
CA ASP A 145 0.19 -1.64 -20.87
C ASP A 145 1.28 -2.70 -20.69
N GLU A 146 2.55 -2.29 -20.66
CA GLU A 146 3.70 -3.16 -20.38
C GLU A 146 3.64 -3.72 -18.95
N ALA A 147 3.46 -2.85 -17.96
CA ALA A 147 3.30 -3.24 -16.57
C ALA A 147 2.09 -4.18 -16.37
N ARG A 148 1.00 -3.95 -17.10
CA ARG A 148 -0.20 -4.78 -17.05
C ARG A 148 0.07 -6.17 -17.60
N ALA A 149 0.82 -6.29 -18.70
CA ALA A 149 1.22 -7.58 -19.24
C ALA A 149 2.08 -8.39 -18.23
N GLU A 150 3.04 -7.73 -17.57
CA GLU A 150 3.86 -8.36 -16.52
C GLU A 150 3.02 -8.81 -15.31
N MET A 151 2.11 -7.95 -14.85
CA MET A 151 1.20 -8.26 -13.76
C MET A 151 0.34 -9.49 -14.07
N LEU A 152 -0.24 -9.56 -15.27
CA LEU A 152 -1.06 -10.70 -15.69
C LEU A 152 -0.23 -12.00 -15.76
N SER A 153 0.99 -11.92 -16.28
CA SER A 153 1.93 -13.04 -16.28
C SER A 153 2.23 -13.55 -14.86
N ALA A 154 2.44 -12.64 -13.90
CA ALA A 154 2.67 -12.99 -12.50
C ALA A 154 1.43 -13.63 -11.84
N LEU A 155 0.22 -13.15 -12.15
CA LEU A 155 -1.03 -13.71 -11.64
C LEU A 155 -1.34 -15.09 -12.26
N ASP A 156 -0.87 -15.37 -13.48
CA ASP A 156 -1.01 -16.67 -14.15
C ASP A 156 0.06 -17.69 -13.73
N ALA A 157 1.12 -17.24 -13.07
CA ALA A 157 2.20 -18.12 -12.65
C ALA A 157 1.76 -19.07 -11.52
N PRO A 158 2.26 -20.32 -11.49
CA PRO A 158 1.99 -21.27 -10.39
C PRO A 158 2.34 -20.72 -9.00
N ARG A 159 3.30 -19.79 -8.93
CA ARG A 159 3.68 -19.10 -7.69
C ARG A 159 2.52 -18.34 -7.05
N TYR A 160 1.63 -17.74 -7.83
CA TYR A 160 0.45 -17.04 -7.30
C TYR A 160 -0.52 -18.01 -6.63
N SER A 161 -0.83 -19.13 -7.29
CA SER A 161 -1.69 -20.18 -6.71
C SER A 161 -1.10 -20.77 -5.43
N ALA A 162 0.20 -21.09 -5.42
CA ALA A 162 0.90 -21.58 -4.23
C ALA A 162 0.88 -20.56 -3.07
N LEU A 163 0.94 -19.26 -3.36
CA LEU A 163 0.78 -18.22 -2.35
C LEU A 163 -0.65 -18.21 -1.78
N LEU A 164 -1.69 -18.31 -2.62
CA LEU A 164 -3.08 -18.37 -2.15
C LEU A 164 -3.32 -19.58 -1.23
N GLU A 165 -2.81 -20.76 -1.60
CA GLU A 165 -2.87 -21.97 -0.78
C GLU A 165 -2.17 -21.77 0.56
N ARG A 166 -0.97 -21.19 0.56
CA ARG A 166 -0.22 -20.93 1.79
C ARG A 166 -0.93 -19.96 2.73
N ILE A 167 -1.63 -18.95 2.21
CA ILE A 167 -2.45 -18.05 3.04
C ILE A 167 -3.71 -18.78 3.54
N ALA A 168 -4.34 -19.62 2.70
CA ALA A 168 -5.48 -20.43 3.11
C ALA A 168 -5.12 -21.41 4.23
N ASP A 169 -3.94 -22.02 4.18
CA ASP A 169 -3.41 -22.86 5.27
C ASP A 169 -3.18 -22.05 6.55
N ALA A 170 -2.64 -20.82 6.43
CA ALA A 170 -2.48 -19.92 7.57
C ALA A 170 -3.83 -19.52 8.20
N VAL A 171 -4.90 -19.49 7.40
CA VAL A 171 -6.26 -19.25 7.89
C VAL A 171 -6.83 -20.49 8.56
N ARG A 172 -6.66 -21.68 7.97
CA ARG A 172 -7.29 -22.94 8.43
C ARG A 172 -6.58 -23.58 9.63
N LEU A 173 -5.26 -23.52 9.66
CA LEU A 173 -4.44 -24.22 10.65
C LEU A 173 -3.98 -23.25 11.76
N PRO A 174 -3.64 -23.75 12.96
CA PRO A 174 -2.96 -22.96 13.97
C PRO A 174 -1.67 -22.37 13.39
N LEU A 175 -1.46 -21.06 13.59
CA LEU A 175 -0.23 -20.41 13.14
C LEU A 175 0.96 -20.90 13.97
N PRO A 176 2.13 -21.12 13.37
CA PRO A 176 3.35 -21.40 14.11
C PRO A 176 3.66 -20.25 15.07
N THR A 177 3.79 -20.55 16.36
CA THR A 177 4.15 -19.59 17.40
C THR A 177 5.57 -19.85 17.89
N PRO A 178 6.22 -18.86 18.53
CA PRO A 178 7.48 -19.11 19.23
C PRO A 178 7.31 -20.17 20.33
N SER A 179 8.43 -20.72 20.82
CA SER A 179 8.43 -21.71 21.91
C SER A 179 7.57 -21.24 23.09
N ALA A 180 6.81 -22.17 23.69
CA ALA A 180 5.92 -21.90 24.84
C ALA A 180 6.62 -21.26 26.05
N MET A 181 7.96 -21.28 26.09
CA MET A 181 8.78 -20.64 27.12
C MET A 181 8.99 -19.12 26.91
N GLN A 182 8.64 -18.57 25.75
CA GLN A 182 8.80 -17.13 25.48
C GLN A 182 7.57 -16.34 25.94
N GLN A 183 7.78 -15.33 26.79
CA GLN A 183 6.73 -14.40 27.17
C GLN A 183 6.28 -13.58 25.96
N GLN A 184 4.98 -13.60 25.66
CA GLN A 184 4.42 -12.78 24.59
C GLN A 184 4.19 -11.35 25.10
N PRO A 185 4.52 -10.32 24.30
CA PRO A 185 4.20 -8.95 24.67
C PRO A 185 2.68 -8.76 24.69
N ALA A 186 2.20 -7.86 25.56
CA ALA A 186 0.82 -7.41 25.47
C ALA A 186 0.58 -6.72 24.12
N LEU A 187 -0.59 -6.95 23.50
CA LEU A 187 -0.93 -6.39 22.19
C LEU A 187 -0.78 -4.86 22.14
N ILE A 188 -1.11 -4.18 23.24
CA ILE A 188 -0.96 -2.72 23.35
C ILE A 188 0.50 -2.26 23.25
N ASP A 189 1.46 -3.08 23.69
CA ASP A 189 2.88 -2.72 23.64
C ASP A 189 3.45 -2.76 22.22
N LEU A 190 2.82 -3.50 21.31
CA LEU A 190 3.13 -3.43 19.88
C LEU A 190 2.83 -2.03 19.33
N VAL A 191 1.65 -1.47 19.64
CA VAL A 191 1.26 -0.11 19.22
C VAL A 191 2.17 0.94 19.84
N ARG A 192 2.44 0.84 21.16
CA ARG A 192 3.36 1.77 21.86
C ARG A 192 4.76 1.74 21.25
N THR A 193 5.24 0.56 20.86
CA THR A 193 6.57 0.41 20.27
C THR A 193 6.69 1.11 18.92
N GLU A 194 5.71 0.92 18.02
CA GLU A 194 5.72 1.62 16.74
C GLU A 194 5.54 3.13 16.89
N ALA A 195 4.69 3.58 17.83
CA ALA A 195 4.51 5.00 18.12
C ALA A 195 5.80 5.66 18.64
N ARG A 196 6.55 4.95 19.52
CA ARG A 196 7.86 5.42 20.00
C ARG A 196 8.90 5.50 18.88
N LYS A 197 8.93 4.53 17.97
CA LYS A 197 9.84 4.55 16.80
C LYS A 197 9.56 5.77 15.91
N LEU A 198 8.29 6.02 15.60
CA LEU A 198 7.88 7.22 14.86
C LEU A 198 8.30 8.50 15.60
N ALA A 199 7.99 8.62 16.89
CA ALA A 199 8.36 9.80 17.68
C ALA A 199 9.87 10.03 17.75
N SER A 200 10.67 8.96 17.84
CA SER A 200 12.12 9.05 17.82
C SER A 200 12.64 9.49 16.46
N ALA A 201 12.04 9.01 15.36
CA ALA A 201 12.44 9.38 14.02
C ALA A 201 12.13 10.85 13.73
N VAL A 202 10.93 11.32 14.08
CA VAL A 202 10.56 12.73 13.91
C VAL A 202 11.47 13.66 14.73
N ARG A 203 11.84 13.26 15.95
CA ARG A 203 12.77 14.04 16.78
C ARG A 203 14.16 14.18 16.15
N LYS A 204 14.64 13.13 15.46
CA LYS A 204 15.92 13.17 14.74
C LYS A 204 15.83 14.01 13.47
N ALA A 205 14.69 13.94 12.78
CA ALA A 205 14.42 14.67 11.55
C ALA A 205 14.30 16.19 11.78
N GLY A 206 13.70 16.61 12.90
CA GLY A 206 13.40 18.01 13.15
C GLY A 206 12.13 18.49 12.42
N PRO A 207 11.82 19.79 12.49
CA PRO A 207 10.59 20.36 11.92
C PRO A 207 10.63 20.63 10.42
N ASP A 208 11.80 20.56 9.78
CA ASP A 208 11.97 20.82 8.35
C ASP A 208 12.94 19.80 7.68
N PRO A 209 12.60 18.50 7.65
CA PRO A 209 13.50 17.46 7.13
C PRO A 209 13.34 17.26 5.62
N GLU A 210 14.37 16.78 4.93
CA GLU A 210 14.30 16.47 3.49
C GLU A 210 13.15 15.52 3.11
N ASP A 211 12.70 15.56 1.86
CA ASP A 211 11.53 14.81 1.37
C ASP A 211 11.69 13.29 1.57
N GLU A 212 12.89 12.75 1.38
CA GLU A 212 13.20 11.34 1.66
C GLU A 212 12.95 10.98 3.13
N THR A 213 13.25 11.90 4.04
CA THR A 213 12.99 11.73 5.47
C THR A 213 11.50 11.78 5.76
N LEU A 214 10.74 12.70 5.14
CA LEU A 214 9.27 12.73 5.24
C LEU A 214 8.64 11.42 4.73
N HIS A 215 9.15 10.87 3.63
CA HIS A 215 8.74 9.56 3.12
C HIS A 215 9.00 8.44 4.14
N ALA A 216 10.19 8.41 4.74
CA ALA A 216 10.53 7.44 5.78
C ALA A 216 9.61 7.56 7.01
N LEU A 217 9.26 8.79 7.42
CA LEU A 217 8.30 9.04 8.50
C LEU A 217 6.90 8.54 8.15
N ARG A 218 6.44 8.74 6.91
CA ARG A 218 5.17 8.20 6.41
C ARG A 218 5.13 6.67 6.52
N ILE A 219 6.23 5.99 6.18
CA ILE A 219 6.34 4.54 6.34
C ILE A 219 6.17 4.14 7.82
N LEU A 220 6.79 4.87 8.74
CA LEU A 220 6.65 4.64 10.19
C LEU A 220 5.22 4.89 10.68
N GLY A 221 4.57 5.96 10.20
CA GLY A 221 3.14 6.23 10.44
C GLY A 221 2.26 5.07 9.98
N LYS A 222 2.50 4.51 8.78
CA LYS A 222 1.80 3.30 8.30
C LYS A 222 1.94 2.14 9.28
N ARG A 223 3.10 1.99 9.94
CA ARG A 223 3.31 0.93 10.94
C ARG A 223 2.46 1.13 12.18
N VAL A 224 2.37 2.35 12.69
CA VAL A 224 1.51 2.68 13.83
C VAL A 224 0.05 2.35 13.50
N ARG A 225 -0.46 2.82 12.35
CA ARG A 225 -1.84 2.58 11.95
C ARG A 225 -2.16 1.10 11.78
N TYR A 226 -1.35 0.35 11.03
CA TYR A 226 -1.63 -1.08 10.78
C TYR A 226 -1.47 -1.94 12.03
N THR A 227 -0.57 -1.59 12.94
CA THR A 227 -0.48 -2.26 14.25
C THR A 227 -1.72 -1.94 15.09
N GLY A 228 -2.21 -0.70 15.04
CA GLY A 228 -3.48 -0.33 15.65
C GLY A 228 -4.67 -1.09 15.08
N GLU A 229 -4.77 -1.25 13.75
CA GLU A 229 -5.83 -2.03 13.10
C GLU A 229 -5.85 -3.51 13.53
N LEU A 230 -4.67 -4.09 13.82
CA LEU A 230 -4.55 -5.44 14.34
C LEU A 230 -4.97 -5.54 15.82
N VAL A 231 -4.64 -4.52 16.63
CA VAL A 231 -4.78 -4.54 18.09
C VAL A 231 -6.13 -4.00 18.58
N GLU A 232 -6.71 -3.02 17.90
CA GLU A 232 -7.98 -2.39 18.29
C GLU A 232 -9.12 -3.41 18.51
N PRO A 233 -9.30 -4.44 17.66
CA PRO A 233 -10.36 -5.43 17.85
C PRO A 233 -10.30 -6.17 19.19
N SER A 234 -9.11 -6.44 19.71
CA SER A 234 -8.92 -7.12 21.00
C SER A 234 -9.17 -6.21 22.20
N LEU A 235 -9.24 -4.89 21.99
CA LEU A 235 -9.41 -3.87 23.02
C LEU A 235 -10.77 -3.18 22.97
N ARG A 236 -11.70 -3.69 22.16
CA ARG A 236 -13.04 -3.09 22.00
C ARG A 236 -13.75 -2.97 23.35
N GLY A 237 -14.39 -1.81 23.55
CA GLY A 237 -15.08 -1.48 24.81
C GLY A 237 -14.18 -0.96 25.92
N THR A 238 -12.84 -1.06 25.81
CA THR A 238 -11.91 -0.56 26.83
C THR A 238 -11.51 0.91 26.61
N ALA A 239 -10.97 1.55 27.65
CA ALA A 239 -10.36 2.88 27.52
C ALA A 239 -9.17 2.88 26.55
N GLN A 240 -8.34 1.82 26.59
CA GLN A 240 -7.19 1.66 25.69
C GLN A 240 -7.62 1.50 24.23
N GLY A 241 -8.68 0.76 23.94
CA GLY A 241 -9.24 0.64 22.59
C GLY A 241 -9.65 2.01 22.01
N LYS A 242 -10.29 2.86 22.83
CA LYS A 242 -10.61 4.24 22.44
C LYS A 242 -9.35 5.08 22.15
N GLN A 243 -8.29 4.92 22.94
CA GLN A 243 -7.02 5.62 22.72
C GLN A 243 -6.33 5.16 21.43
N VAL A 244 -6.27 3.85 21.17
CA VAL A 244 -5.72 3.28 19.93
C VAL A 244 -6.48 3.79 18.72
N LYS A 245 -7.82 3.78 18.76
CA LYS A 245 -8.65 4.32 17.67
C LYS A 245 -8.38 5.79 17.38
N ARG A 246 -8.21 6.63 18.41
CA ARG A 246 -7.85 8.05 18.25
C ARG A 246 -6.45 8.24 17.69
N LEU A 247 -5.48 7.43 18.12
CA LEU A 247 -4.13 7.45 17.56
C LEU A 247 -4.14 7.05 16.08
N MET A 248 -4.89 6.01 15.72
CA MET A 248 -5.04 5.57 14.32
C MET A 248 -5.63 6.67 13.45
N ALA A 249 -6.66 7.38 13.92
CA ALA A 249 -7.26 8.50 13.21
C ALA A 249 -6.23 9.63 12.99
N ALA A 250 -5.58 10.13 14.04
CA ALA A 250 -4.55 11.16 13.90
C ALA A 250 -3.39 10.73 12.99
N THR A 251 -3.03 9.44 13.02
CA THR A 251 -1.98 8.90 12.15
C THR A 251 -2.45 8.77 10.70
N ALA A 252 -3.76 8.60 10.46
CA ALA A 252 -4.33 8.63 9.12
C ALA A 252 -4.24 10.05 8.55
N ASP A 253 -4.59 11.07 9.33
CA ASP A 253 -4.47 12.48 8.93
C ASP A 253 -3.01 12.85 8.59
N LEU A 254 -2.04 12.42 9.43
CA LEU A 254 -0.61 12.57 9.12
C LEU A 254 -0.20 11.84 7.82
N GLN A 255 -0.76 10.65 7.56
CA GLN A 255 -0.46 9.88 6.36
C GLN A 255 -1.05 10.48 5.09
N GLU A 256 -2.18 11.19 5.21
CA GLU A 256 -2.80 11.94 4.11
C GLU A 256 -1.89 13.10 3.72
N VAL A 257 -1.51 13.97 4.67
CA VAL A 257 -0.59 15.08 4.42
C VAL A 257 0.74 14.62 3.81
N LEU A 258 1.41 13.65 4.44
CA LEU A 258 2.66 13.11 3.91
C LEU A 258 2.46 12.28 2.63
N GLY A 259 1.26 11.77 2.40
CA GLY A 259 0.89 11.06 1.18
C GLY A 259 0.80 12.02 0.02
N ASP A 260 0.00 13.07 0.15
CA ASP A 260 -0.17 14.10 -0.87
C ASP A 260 1.15 14.78 -1.22
N HIS A 261 1.99 15.09 -0.20
CA HIS A 261 3.34 15.62 -0.41
C HIS A 261 4.19 14.66 -1.24
N GLN A 262 4.27 13.38 -0.83
CA GLN A 262 5.04 12.38 -1.57
C GLN A 262 4.51 12.19 -3.00
N ASP A 263 3.20 12.12 -3.18
CA ASP A 263 2.59 11.88 -4.48
C ASP A 263 2.86 13.08 -5.43
N ALA A 264 2.96 14.30 -4.88
CA ALA A 264 3.40 15.48 -5.64
C ALA A 264 4.89 15.39 -6.04
N CYS A 265 5.80 15.07 -5.11
CA CYS A 265 7.23 14.90 -5.43
C CYS A 265 7.46 13.78 -6.47
N VAL A 266 6.73 12.66 -6.34
CA VAL A 266 6.80 11.54 -7.30
C VAL A 266 6.26 11.97 -8.66
N ALA A 267 5.13 12.70 -8.71
CA ALA A 267 4.59 13.20 -9.97
C ALA A 267 5.56 14.18 -10.66
N GLU A 268 6.17 15.10 -9.90
CA GLU A 268 7.20 16.01 -10.41
C GLU A 268 8.37 15.24 -11.04
N GLN A 269 8.96 14.31 -10.29
CA GLN A 269 10.06 13.48 -10.77
C GLN A 269 9.64 12.70 -12.02
N ARG A 270 8.42 12.16 -12.02
CA ARG A 270 7.94 11.33 -13.11
C ARG A 270 7.75 12.10 -14.42
N ILE A 271 7.29 13.35 -14.34
CA ILE A 271 7.18 14.22 -15.51
C ILE A 271 8.57 14.51 -16.10
N ARG A 272 9.59 14.71 -15.24
CA ARG A 272 10.98 14.89 -15.69
C ARG A 272 11.52 13.65 -16.41
N GLU A 273 11.31 12.46 -15.83
CA GLU A 273 11.71 11.18 -16.44
C GLU A 273 11.01 10.89 -17.77
N LEU A 274 9.77 11.36 -17.96
CA LEU A 274 9.06 11.28 -19.23
C LEU A 274 9.72 12.19 -20.27
N LEU A 275 10.06 13.43 -19.90
CA LEU A 275 10.77 14.36 -20.79
C LEU A 275 12.13 13.81 -21.21
N ASP A 276 12.91 13.27 -20.28
CA ASP A 276 14.24 12.73 -20.57
C ASP A 276 14.15 11.60 -21.62
N ARG A 277 13.19 10.67 -21.46
CA ARG A 277 12.96 9.58 -22.43
C ARG A 277 12.48 10.06 -23.79
N LEU A 278 11.58 11.05 -23.82
CA LEU A 278 11.14 11.65 -25.08
C LEU A 278 12.30 12.36 -25.80
N GLY A 279 13.26 12.91 -25.06
CA GLY A 279 14.49 13.47 -25.61
C GLY A 279 15.49 12.43 -26.16
N GLU A 280 15.50 11.21 -25.62
CA GLU A 280 16.34 10.09 -26.11
C GLU A 280 15.82 9.49 -27.43
N HIS A 281 14.52 9.60 -27.68
CA HIS A 281 13.84 9.15 -28.90
C HIS A 281 13.13 10.30 -29.60
N PRO A 282 13.89 11.28 -30.14
CA PRO A 282 13.29 12.42 -30.80
C PRO A 282 12.53 11.99 -32.07
N ASP A 283 11.64 12.85 -32.53
CA ASP A 283 10.87 12.64 -33.75
C ASP A 283 11.78 12.55 -35.01
N ALA A 284 11.17 12.40 -36.19
CA ALA A 284 11.92 12.34 -37.45
C ALA A 284 12.81 13.58 -37.73
N ALA A 285 12.58 14.70 -37.04
CA ALA A 285 13.37 15.92 -37.11
C ALA A 285 14.50 15.99 -36.06
N GLY A 286 14.53 15.08 -35.08
CA GLY A 286 15.60 15.02 -34.08
C GLY A 286 15.43 15.99 -32.90
N GLU A 287 14.27 16.64 -32.76
CA GLU A 287 14.01 17.63 -31.71
C GLU A 287 12.72 17.32 -30.94
N LEU A 288 12.75 17.46 -29.61
CA LEU A 288 11.54 17.38 -28.78
C LEU A 288 10.73 18.68 -28.95
N ASP A 289 9.43 18.56 -29.22
CA ASP A 289 8.53 19.72 -29.40
C ASP A 289 8.62 20.66 -28.19
N ALA A 290 8.95 21.93 -28.45
CA ALA A 290 9.07 22.98 -27.45
C ALA A 290 7.77 23.16 -26.63
N HIS A 291 6.60 22.87 -27.20
CA HIS A 291 5.33 22.91 -26.47
C HIS A 291 5.24 21.80 -25.43
N VAL A 292 5.74 20.59 -25.73
CA VAL A 292 5.79 19.47 -24.76
C VAL A 292 6.71 19.82 -23.59
N VAL A 293 7.88 20.39 -23.88
CA VAL A 293 8.82 20.86 -22.84
C VAL A 293 8.18 21.95 -21.98
N PHE A 294 7.52 22.92 -22.60
CA PHE A 294 6.86 24.01 -21.90
C PHE A 294 5.73 23.53 -20.99
N VAL A 295 4.86 22.64 -21.50
CA VAL A 295 3.75 22.06 -20.73
C VAL A 295 4.26 21.23 -19.56
N ALA A 296 5.23 20.36 -19.80
CA ALA A 296 5.85 19.56 -18.74
C ALA A 296 6.48 20.43 -17.64
N GLY A 297 7.18 21.51 -18.02
CA GLY A 297 7.73 22.49 -17.07
C GLY A 297 6.65 23.14 -16.21
N ARG A 298 5.50 23.51 -16.80
CA ARG A 298 4.36 24.03 -16.04
C ARG A 298 3.77 22.99 -15.07
N LEU A 299 3.64 21.74 -15.50
CA LEU A 299 3.12 20.66 -14.67
C LEU A 299 4.05 20.37 -13.48
N VAL A 300 5.36 20.32 -13.72
CA VAL A 300 6.41 20.22 -12.69
C VAL A 300 6.26 21.32 -11.64
N GLU A 301 6.10 22.58 -12.06
CA GLU A 301 5.95 23.70 -11.12
C GLU A 301 4.67 23.60 -10.28
N ARG A 302 3.56 23.14 -10.88
CA ARG A 302 2.31 22.89 -10.12
C ARG A 302 2.51 21.81 -9.07
N GLU A 303 3.20 20.73 -9.41
CA GLU A 303 3.49 19.66 -8.46
C GLU A 303 4.41 20.12 -7.33
N ARG A 304 5.40 20.94 -7.64
CA ARG A 304 6.26 21.57 -6.63
C ARG A 304 5.47 22.41 -5.64
N HIS A 305 4.58 23.27 -6.12
CA HIS A 305 3.71 24.07 -5.24
C HIS A 305 2.80 23.22 -4.36
N ARG A 306 2.27 22.09 -4.87
CA ARG A 306 1.49 21.13 -4.06
C ARG A 306 2.35 20.49 -2.97
N ALA A 307 3.56 20.07 -3.32
CA ALA A 307 4.50 19.47 -2.38
C ALA A 307 4.84 20.47 -1.25
N GLU A 308 5.11 21.73 -1.57
CA GLU A 308 5.39 22.81 -0.62
C GLU A 308 4.19 23.09 0.30
N ALA A 309 2.98 23.17 -0.25
CA ALA A 309 1.76 23.41 0.53
C ALA A 309 1.54 22.29 1.57
N LYS A 310 1.67 21.02 1.16
CA LYS A 310 1.51 19.87 2.06
C LYS A 310 2.66 19.75 3.05
N ARG A 311 3.86 20.13 2.64
CA ARG A 311 5.02 20.28 3.53
C ARG A 311 4.81 21.34 4.59
N ALA A 312 3.97 22.35 4.41
CA ALA A 312 3.65 23.30 5.49
C ALA A 312 2.73 22.69 6.57
N GLU A 313 1.91 21.69 6.21
CA GLU A 313 0.88 21.09 7.09
C GLU A 313 1.43 19.98 8.01
N TRP A 314 2.53 19.32 7.62
CA TRP A 314 2.94 18.04 8.22
C TRP A 314 3.22 18.11 9.72
N TRP A 315 3.80 19.23 10.19
CA TRP A 315 4.22 19.37 11.58
C TRP A 315 3.01 19.43 12.53
N ALA A 316 1.95 20.13 12.12
CA ALA A 316 0.71 20.18 12.89
C ALA A 316 0.05 18.81 12.98
N ALA A 317 0.01 18.06 11.86
CA ALA A 317 -0.50 16.69 11.84
C ALA A 317 0.33 15.77 12.75
N TRP A 318 1.66 15.92 12.76
CA TRP A 318 2.54 15.18 13.68
C TRP A 318 2.26 15.50 15.15
N VAL A 319 2.07 16.77 15.51
CA VAL A 319 1.74 17.18 16.88
C VAL A 319 0.48 16.46 17.38
N ALA A 320 -0.56 16.36 16.55
CA ALA A 320 -1.77 15.61 16.88
C ALA A 320 -1.47 14.12 17.16
N VAL A 321 -0.66 13.46 16.32
CA VAL A 321 -0.22 12.07 16.54
C VAL A 321 0.53 11.92 17.86
N ARG A 322 1.49 12.80 18.13
CA ARG A 322 2.29 12.80 19.36
C ARG A 322 1.41 12.88 20.60
N ASP A 323 0.45 13.79 20.59
CA ASP A 323 -0.42 14.04 21.73
C ASP A 323 -1.37 12.85 21.98
N ARG A 324 -1.87 12.19 20.92
CA ARG A 324 -2.63 10.94 21.06
C ARG A 324 -1.76 9.78 21.55
N ALA A 325 -0.54 9.65 21.04
CA ALA A 325 0.38 8.60 21.46
C ALA A 325 0.74 8.70 22.94
N ALA A 326 0.88 9.93 23.48
CA ALA A 326 1.16 10.16 24.90
C ALA A 326 0.06 9.59 25.82
N THR A 327 -1.20 9.53 25.35
CA THR A 327 -2.31 8.99 26.15
C THR A 327 -2.27 7.48 26.37
N LEU A 328 -1.50 6.73 25.57
CA LEU A 328 -1.38 5.28 25.70
C LEU A 328 -0.61 4.83 26.95
N GLY A 329 0.03 5.76 27.68
CA GLY A 329 0.87 5.44 28.84
C GLY A 329 2.18 4.74 28.47
N ARG A 330 2.98 4.43 29.48
CA ARG A 330 4.23 3.65 29.32
C ARG A 330 3.94 2.14 29.34
N PRO A 331 4.77 1.30 28.69
CA PRO A 331 4.74 -0.14 28.91
C PRO A 331 4.81 -0.43 30.42
N ALA A 332 4.13 -1.48 30.88
CA ALA A 332 4.42 -1.99 32.22
C ALA A 332 5.89 -2.42 32.22
N SER A 333 6.70 -1.88 33.14
CA SER A 333 8.09 -2.30 33.29
C SER A 333 8.12 -3.81 33.49
N SER A 334 8.72 -4.54 32.55
CA SER A 334 9.13 -5.93 32.75
C SER A 334 10.32 -5.97 33.70
#